data_AF-A0A540KL26-F1
#
_entry.id   AF-A0A540KL26-F1
#
_cell.length_a   1.000
_cell.length_b   1.000
_cell.length_c   1.000
_cell.angle_alpha   90.00
_cell.angle_beta   90.00
_cell.angle_gamma   90.00
#
_symmetry.space_group_name_H-M   'P 1'
#
loop_
_entity.id
_entity.type
_entity.pdbx_description
1 polymer ?
#
loop_
_entity_poly.entity_id
_entity_poly.type
_entity_poly.pdbx_seq_one_letter_code
_entity_poly.pdbx_strand_id
1 'polypeptide(L)'
;MAKLPKVAAYAGVSLLKSTPLRFYANMLAFNDISLATTFDWTNVGRLHCLLPWWKDATVSFMSSGGYNVVSQIKQVKQKVLVICSEQDNIISYKQILRLRCELSSAIMRLIPDSGHLPHVDNPASIAKLIAGFARNGRC
;
A
#
# COMPACT_ATOMS: atom_id res chain seq x y z
N MET A 1 -7.61 -2.63 -15.98
CA MET A 1 -8.34 -1.34 -15.82
C MET A 1 -8.30 -0.47 -17.07
N ALA A 2 -7.24 -0.53 -17.89
CA ALA A 2 -7.11 0.29 -19.12
C ALA A 2 -8.27 0.19 -20.14
N LYS A 3 -9.10 -0.87 -20.07
CA LYS A 3 -10.22 -1.11 -20.98
C LYS A 3 -11.60 -0.71 -20.41
N LEU A 4 -11.64 -0.08 -19.23
CA LEU A 4 -12.91 0.32 -18.62
C LEU A 4 -13.49 1.53 -19.37
N PRO A 5 -14.78 1.55 -19.75
CA PRO A 5 -15.41 2.73 -20.35
C PRO A 5 -15.26 3.96 -19.46
N LYS A 6 -14.97 5.12 -20.06
CA LYS A 6 -14.68 6.36 -19.31
C LYS A 6 -15.76 6.67 -18.27
N VAL A 7 -17.03 6.63 -18.65
CA VAL A 7 -18.16 6.87 -17.72
C VAL A 7 -18.12 5.93 -16.50
N ALA A 8 -17.88 4.64 -16.73
CA ALA A 8 -17.76 3.66 -15.64
C ALA A 8 -16.53 3.93 -14.75
N ALA A 9 -15.41 4.38 -15.34
CA ALA A 9 -14.23 4.78 -14.58
C ALA A 9 -14.52 5.99 -13.67
N TYR A 10 -15.17 7.03 -14.18
CA TYR A 10 -15.54 8.19 -13.36
C TYR A 10 -16.57 7.84 -12.26
N ALA A 11 -17.50 6.94 -12.53
CA ALA A 11 -18.42 6.42 -11.53
C ALA A 11 -17.67 5.67 -10.41
N GLY A 12 -16.77 4.75 -10.79
CA GLY A 12 -15.94 4.00 -9.84
C GLY A 12 -15.04 4.92 -9.00
N VAL A 13 -14.38 5.88 -9.62
CA VAL A 13 -13.54 6.87 -8.91
C VAL A 13 -14.40 7.74 -7.97
N SER A 14 -15.64 8.07 -8.35
CA SER A 14 -16.55 8.77 -7.44
C SER A 14 -16.93 7.91 -6.21
N LEU A 15 -17.10 6.60 -6.38
CA LEU A 15 -17.30 5.67 -5.27
C LEU A 15 -16.06 5.57 -4.37
N LEU A 16 -14.85 5.52 -4.94
CA LEU A 16 -13.58 5.53 -4.20
C LEU A 16 -13.39 6.76 -3.30
N LYS A 17 -14.06 7.88 -3.60
CA LYS A 17 -14.04 9.10 -2.77
C LYS A 17 -14.95 9.00 -1.53
N SER A 18 -15.92 8.09 -1.54
CA SER A 18 -16.98 8.03 -0.53
C SER A 18 -16.42 7.76 0.87
N THR A 19 -17.02 8.42 1.88
CA THR A 19 -16.63 8.23 3.28
C THR A 19 -16.79 6.78 3.74
N PRO A 20 -17.89 6.05 3.45
CA PRO A 20 -18.07 4.68 3.92
C PRO A 20 -16.98 3.73 3.40
N LEU A 21 -16.63 3.83 2.11
CA LEU A 21 -15.61 2.96 1.53
C LEU A 21 -14.22 3.25 2.09
N ARG A 22 -13.91 4.53 2.32
CA ARG A 22 -12.63 4.96 2.90
C ARG A 22 -12.53 4.61 4.38
N PHE A 23 -13.64 4.67 5.11
CA PHE A 23 -13.72 4.22 6.49
C PHE A 23 -13.46 2.72 6.59
N TYR A 24 -14.15 1.93 5.76
CA TYR A 24 -13.92 0.49 5.68
C TYR A 24 -12.47 0.15 5.29
N ALA A 25 -11.89 0.86 4.32
CA ALA A 25 -10.49 0.68 3.94
C ALA A 25 -9.52 0.96 5.11
N ASN A 26 -9.79 1.96 5.95
CA ASN A 26 -8.97 2.20 7.15
C ASN A 26 -9.12 1.07 8.17
N MET A 27 -10.34 0.54 8.38
CA MET A 27 -10.53 -0.63 9.26
C MET A 27 -9.79 -1.88 8.78
N LEU A 28 -9.60 -2.05 7.47
CA LEU A 28 -8.79 -3.13 6.91
C LEU A 28 -7.29 -2.87 7.02
N ALA A 29 -6.88 -1.59 6.95
CA ALA A 29 -5.48 -1.21 6.89
C ALA A 29 -4.76 -1.24 8.24
N PHE A 30 -5.50 -1.10 9.35
CA PHE A 30 -4.92 -0.96 10.69
C PHE A 30 -5.56 -1.95 11.66
N ASN A 31 -4.76 -2.43 12.60
CA ASN A 31 -5.27 -3.26 13.69
C ASN A 31 -5.60 -2.38 14.90
N ASP A 32 -6.65 -2.76 15.62
CA ASP A 32 -6.92 -2.31 16.99
C ASP A 32 -6.99 -0.78 17.21
N ILE A 33 -7.33 -0.01 16.17
CA ILE A 33 -7.61 1.43 16.31
C ILE A 33 -9.06 1.71 16.70
N SER A 34 -9.27 2.71 17.55
CA SER A 34 -10.62 3.11 17.99
C SER A 34 -11.47 3.64 16.82
N LEU A 35 -12.80 3.53 16.90
CA LEU A 35 -13.70 4.08 15.88
C LEU A 35 -13.50 5.59 15.65
N ALA A 36 -13.22 6.35 16.71
CA ALA A 36 -12.93 7.78 16.62
C ALA A 36 -11.65 8.02 15.80
N THR A 37 -10.58 7.29 16.11
CA THR A 37 -9.32 7.32 15.36
C THR A 37 -9.52 6.93 13.89
N THR A 38 -10.28 5.87 13.62
CA THR A 38 -10.62 5.45 12.25
C THR A 38 -11.34 6.55 11.49
N PHE A 39 -12.23 7.30 12.14
CA PHE A 39 -12.95 8.41 11.51
C PHE A 39 -12.01 9.59 11.20
N ASP A 40 -11.16 9.97 12.14
CA ASP A 40 -10.16 11.03 11.93
C ASP A 40 -9.20 10.67 10.79
N TRP A 41 -8.70 9.43 10.78
CA TRP A 41 -7.80 8.94 9.75
C TRP A 41 -8.49 8.80 8.40
N THR A 42 -9.80 8.50 8.40
CA THR A 42 -10.62 8.56 7.18
C THR A 42 -10.67 9.97 6.62
N ASN A 43 -10.80 11.00 7.48
CA ASN A 43 -10.79 12.39 7.03
C ASN A 43 -9.43 12.76 6.43
N VAL A 44 -8.33 12.43 7.12
CA VAL A 44 -6.96 12.68 6.64
C VAL A 44 -6.68 11.93 5.33
N GLY A 45 -6.94 10.63 5.28
CA GLY A 45 -6.71 9.78 4.12
C GLY A 45 -7.56 10.15 2.90
N ARG A 46 -8.65 10.91 3.09
CA ARG A 46 -9.50 11.41 2.01
C ARG A 46 -9.13 12.78 1.47
N LEU A 47 -8.24 13.53 2.13
CA LEU A 47 -7.93 14.91 1.72
C LEU A 47 -7.53 15.01 0.24
N HIS A 48 -6.67 14.10 -0.24
CA HIS A 48 -6.26 14.08 -1.64
C HIS A 48 -7.43 13.85 -2.61
N CYS A 49 -8.51 13.17 -2.19
CA CYS A 49 -9.71 12.95 -3.00
C CYS A 49 -10.60 14.20 -3.14
N LEU A 50 -10.39 15.20 -2.29
CA LEU A 50 -11.13 16.45 -2.29
C LEU A 50 -10.48 17.50 -3.20
N LEU A 51 -9.23 17.28 -3.62
CA LEU A 51 -8.51 18.22 -4.47
C LEU A 51 -9.10 18.27 -5.89
N PRO A 52 -9.01 19.44 -6.56
CA PRO A 52 -9.29 19.55 -7.97
C PRO A 52 -8.48 18.51 -8.76
N TRP A 53 -9.03 18.05 -9.89
CA TRP A 53 -8.39 17.08 -10.78
C TRP A 53 -8.17 15.66 -10.22
N TRP A 54 -8.46 15.39 -8.94
CA TRP A 54 -8.26 14.04 -8.39
C TRP A 54 -8.99 12.97 -9.21
N LYS A 55 -10.22 13.24 -9.66
CA LYS A 55 -10.99 12.29 -10.47
C LYS A 55 -10.30 12.04 -11.81
N ASP A 56 -9.93 13.11 -12.51
CA ASP A 56 -9.29 13.03 -13.83
C ASP A 56 -7.93 12.36 -13.77
N ALA A 57 -7.10 12.72 -12.79
CA ALA A 57 -5.81 12.10 -12.54
C ALA A 57 -5.95 10.60 -12.24
N THR A 58 -6.92 10.22 -11.40
CA THR A 58 -7.16 8.81 -11.07
C THR A 58 -7.64 8.02 -12.28
N VAL A 59 -8.59 8.56 -13.05
CA VAL A 59 -9.07 7.91 -14.29
C VAL A 59 -7.92 7.79 -15.30
N SER A 60 -7.13 8.84 -15.50
CA SER A 60 -5.95 8.84 -16.37
C SER A 60 -4.97 7.73 -15.98
N PHE A 61 -4.63 7.61 -14.69
CA PHE A 61 -3.76 6.55 -14.17
C PHE A 61 -4.34 5.14 -14.40
N MET A 62 -5.64 4.95 -14.17
CA MET A 62 -6.29 3.67 -14.44
C MET A 62 -6.27 3.32 -15.94
N SER A 63 -6.46 4.33 -16.80
CA SER A 63 -6.42 4.22 -18.26
C SER A 63 -5.02 3.93 -18.79
N SER A 64 -3.97 4.46 -18.15
CA SER A 64 -2.57 4.18 -18.52
C SER A 64 -2.13 2.75 -18.20
N GLY A 65 -2.97 1.98 -17.49
CA GLY A 65 -2.63 0.64 -17.00
C GLY A 65 -1.99 0.62 -15.61
N GLY A 66 -1.86 1.78 -14.96
CA GLY A 66 -1.22 1.94 -13.66
C GLY A 66 0.27 1.56 -13.67
N TYR A 67 0.81 1.25 -12.49
CA TYR A 67 2.16 0.72 -12.36
C TYR A 67 2.17 -0.78 -12.64
N ASN A 68 2.53 -1.16 -13.86
CA ASN A 68 2.75 -2.57 -14.21
C ASN A 68 4.25 -2.84 -14.42
N VAL A 69 4.91 -3.26 -13.34
CA VAL A 69 6.36 -3.53 -13.31
C VAL A 69 6.69 -5.02 -13.16
N VAL A 70 5.69 -5.91 -13.30
CA VAL A 70 5.85 -7.35 -13.00
C VAL A 70 6.99 -8.00 -13.80
N SER A 71 7.11 -7.67 -15.08
CA SER A 71 8.19 -8.18 -15.95
C SER A 71 9.58 -7.63 -15.61
N GLN A 72 9.65 -6.55 -14.83
CA GLN A 72 10.87 -5.86 -14.45
C GLN A 72 11.40 -6.29 -13.07
N ILE A 73 10.58 -6.97 -12.25
CA ILE A 73 10.96 -7.38 -10.88
C ILE A 73 12.28 -8.17 -10.87
N LYS A 74 12.43 -9.15 -11.76
CA LYS A 74 13.64 -10.01 -11.86
C LYS A 74 14.89 -9.26 -12.35
N GLN A 75 14.72 -8.04 -12.86
CA GLN A 75 15.82 -7.22 -13.37
C GLN A 75 16.52 -6.46 -12.25
N VAL A 76 15.90 -6.30 -11.08
CA VAL A 76 16.50 -5.66 -9.90
C VAL A 76 17.71 -6.45 -9.42
N LYS A 77 18.89 -5.82 -9.41
CA LYS A 77 20.17 -6.43 -9.00
C LYS A 77 20.64 -5.97 -7.63
N GLN A 78 20.08 -4.89 -7.13
CA GLN A 78 20.36 -4.31 -5.84
C GLN A 78 19.90 -5.25 -4.72
N LYS A 79 20.53 -5.13 -3.55
CA LYS A 79 19.98 -5.74 -2.34
C LYS A 79 18.61 -5.11 -2.06
N VAL A 80 17.62 -5.92 -1.70
CA VAL A 80 16.27 -5.45 -1.38
C VAL A 80 15.87 -5.91 0.01
N LEU A 81 15.32 -4.99 0.80
CA LEU A 81 14.60 -5.32 2.02
C LEU A 81 13.10 -5.32 1.72
N VAL A 82 12.47 -6.49 1.83
CA VAL A 82 11.02 -6.65 1.77
C VAL A 82 10.51 -6.65 3.21
N ILE A 83 9.65 -5.68 3.55
CA ILE A 83 8.99 -5.62 4.85
C ILE A 83 7.53 -6.00 4.64
N CYS A 84 7.02 -6.89 5.49
CA CYS A 84 5.62 -7.29 5.50
C CYS A 84 5.07 -7.29 6.91
N SER A 85 3.76 -7.19 7.02
CA SER A 85 3.07 -7.22 8.31
C SER A 85 2.33 -8.54 8.49
N GLU A 86 2.17 -8.94 9.74
CA GLU A 86 1.51 -10.20 10.09
C GLU A 86 -0.01 -10.17 9.83
N GLN A 87 -0.67 -9.03 10.03
CA GLN A 87 -2.12 -8.88 9.85
C GLN A 87 -2.49 -7.94 8.68
N ASP A 88 -1.73 -7.97 7.59
CA ASP A 88 -2.10 -7.22 6.37
C ASP A 88 -3.34 -7.85 5.70
N ASN A 89 -4.51 -7.21 5.85
CA ASN A 89 -5.77 -7.64 5.23
C ASN A 89 -5.97 -7.12 3.80
N ILE A 90 -5.01 -6.36 3.25
CA ILE A 90 -5.07 -5.75 1.93
C ILE A 90 -4.18 -6.50 0.94
N ILE A 91 -2.95 -6.83 1.33
CA ILE A 91 -2.01 -7.61 0.53
C ILE A 91 -1.73 -8.96 1.19
N SER A 92 -2.01 -10.04 0.46
CA SER A 92 -1.80 -11.39 1.00
C SER A 92 -0.32 -11.71 1.19
N TYR A 93 0.00 -12.45 2.26
CA TYR A 93 1.34 -12.98 2.49
C TYR A 93 1.92 -13.74 1.29
N LYS A 94 1.07 -14.47 0.55
CA LYS A 94 1.45 -15.19 -0.68
C LYS A 94 2.01 -14.26 -1.76
N GLN A 95 1.45 -13.07 -1.94
CA GLN A 95 1.94 -12.10 -2.92
C GLN A 95 3.32 -11.54 -2.52
N ILE A 96 3.52 -11.25 -1.24
CA ILE A 96 4.80 -10.78 -0.70
C ILE A 96 5.86 -11.86 -0.84
N LEU A 97 5.53 -13.11 -0.50
CA LEU A 97 6.45 -14.23 -0.65
C LEU A 97 6.84 -14.43 -2.12
N ARG A 98 5.89 -14.30 -3.04
CA ARG A 98 6.18 -14.32 -4.49
C ARG A 98 7.15 -13.20 -4.88
N LEU A 99 6.91 -11.96 -4.44
CA LEU A 99 7.81 -10.83 -4.70
C LEU A 99 9.22 -11.12 -4.18
N ARG A 100 9.33 -11.63 -2.94
CA ARG A 100 10.60 -12.02 -2.33
C ARG A 100 11.32 -13.10 -3.14
N CYS A 101 10.60 -14.07 -3.70
CA CYS A 101 11.18 -15.14 -4.54
C CYS A 101 11.61 -14.64 -5.93
N GLU A 102 10.90 -13.67 -6.50
CA GLU A 102 11.23 -13.10 -7.81
C GLU A 102 12.43 -12.13 -7.75
N LEU A 103 12.78 -11.62 -6.57
CA LEU A 103 13.94 -10.76 -6.33
C LEU A 103 15.19 -11.59 -5.97
N SER A 104 16.24 -11.47 -6.78
CA SER A 104 17.46 -12.31 -6.65
C SER A 104 18.29 -12.02 -5.40
N SER A 105 18.22 -10.81 -4.83
CA SER A 105 18.99 -10.41 -3.65
C SER A 105 18.10 -9.73 -2.60
N ALA A 106 16.96 -10.35 -2.29
CA ALA A 106 16.06 -9.84 -1.27
C ALA A 106 16.31 -10.49 0.10
N ILE A 107 15.98 -9.77 1.17
CA ILE A 107 15.72 -10.30 2.51
C ILE A 107 14.30 -9.91 2.88
N MET A 108 13.62 -10.73 3.69
CA MET A 108 12.25 -10.47 4.11
C MET A 108 12.17 -10.35 5.63
N ARG A 109 11.45 -9.35 6.12
CA ARG A 109 11.20 -9.13 7.55
C ARG A 109 9.71 -8.98 7.79
N LEU A 110 9.17 -9.86 8.63
CA LEU A 110 7.79 -9.80 9.10
C LEU A 110 7.73 -8.91 10.35
N ILE A 111 6.77 -8.00 10.39
CA ILE A 111 6.48 -7.13 11.52
C ILE A 111 5.26 -7.70 12.23
N PRO A 112 5.42 -8.18 13.49
CA PRO A 112 4.28 -8.65 14.28
C PRO A 112 3.40 -7.48 14.67
N ASP A 113 2.15 -7.78 15.03
CA ASP A 113 1.19 -6.81 15.56
C ASP A 113 1.08 -5.55 14.67
N SER A 114 0.92 -5.74 13.37
CA SER A 114 0.83 -4.66 12.39
C SER A 114 -0.11 -5.00 11.25
N GLY A 115 -0.88 -4.00 10.84
CA GLY A 115 -1.74 -4.04 9.67
C GLY A 115 -0.97 -3.68 8.40
N HIS A 116 -1.70 -3.22 7.39
CA HIS A 116 -1.17 -2.87 6.07
C HIS A 116 -0.08 -1.76 6.10
N LEU A 117 -0.11 -0.90 7.11
CA LEU A 117 0.81 0.25 7.22
C LEU A 117 1.73 0.09 8.44
N PRO A 118 2.69 -0.87 8.43
CA PRO A 118 3.51 -1.19 9.61
C PRO A 118 4.44 -0.04 10.04
N HIS A 119 4.67 0.94 9.17
CA HIS A 119 5.44 2.14 9.49
C HIS A 119 4.65 3.15 10.33
N VAL A 120 3.32 3.04 10.35
CA VAL A 120 2.44 3.80 11.24
C VAL A 120 2.24 3.02 12.54
N ASP A 121 2.00 1.71 12.45
CA ASP A 121 1.75 0.86 13.63
C ASP A 121 3.01 0.68 14.50
N ASN A 122 4.16 0.43 13.88
CA ASN A 122 5.44 0.14 14.54
C ASN A 122 6.61 0.99 14.00
N PRO A 123 6.54 2.33 14.13
CA PRO A 123 7.48 3.25 13.48
C PRO A 123 8.93 3.02 13.91
N ALA A 124 9.18 2.76 15.21
CA ALA A 124 10.53 2.54 15.74
C ALA A 124 11.19 1.26 15.17
N SER A 125 10.43 0.17 15.10
CA SER A 125 10.89 -1.10 14.53
C SER A 125 11.20 -0.97 13.04
N ILE A 126 10.31 -0.30 12.28
CA ILE A 126 10.53 -0.03 10.86
C ILE A 126 11.75 0.86 10.63
N ALA A 127 11.88 1.96 11.37
CA ALA A 127 13.02 2.85 11.25
C ALA A 127 14.34 2.13 11.53
N LYS A 128 14.38 1.26 12.55
CA LYS A 128 15.55 0.43 12.88
C LYS A 128 15.90 -0.54 11.75
N LEU A 129 14.90 -1.19 11.14
CA LEU A 129 15.12 -2.09 9.99
C LEU A 129 15.66 -1.33 8.78
N ILE A 130 15.05 -0.20 8.41
CA ILE A 130 15.50 0.61 7.27
C ILE A 130 16.93 1.11 7.49
N ALA A 131 17.22 1.67 8.67
CA ALA A 131 18.54 2.19 9.01
C ALA A 131 19.60 1.07 9.06
N GLY A 132 19.28 -0.10 9.61
CA GLY A 132 20.17 -1.25 9.64
C GLY A 132 20.52 -1.75 8.24
N PHE A 133 19.50 -1.82 7.38
CA PHE A 133 19.65 -2.28 6.00
C PHE A 133 20.52 -1.33 5.19
N ALA A 134 20.25 -0.02 5.30
CA ALA A 134 21.00 1.02 4.61
C ALA A 134 22.48 1.05 5.04
N ARG A 135 22.79 0.82 6.32
CA ARG A 135 24.17 0.93 6.84
C ARG A 135 25.03 -0.28 6.52
N ASN A 136 24.50 -1.50 6.67
CA ASN A 136 25.35 -2.71 6.69
C ASN A 136 24.87 -3.84 5.77
N GLY A 137 23.72 -3.72 5.11
CA GLY A 137 23.08 -4.85 4.42
C GLY A 137 22.80 -6.06 5.33
N ARG A 138 22.91 -5.88 6.66
CA ARG A 138 22.59 -6.84 7.71
C ARG A 138 21.33 -6.35 8.39
N CYS A 139 20.20 -6.91 7.98
CA CYS A 139 18.97 -6.93 8.74
C CYS A 139 18.56 -8.37 8.89
#